data_AF-A0A927FAS7-F1
#
_entry.id   AF-A0A927FAS7-F1
#
_cell.length_a   1.000
_cell.length_b   1.000
_cell.length_c   1.000
_cell.angle_alpha   90.00
_cell.angle_beta   90.00
_cell.angle_gamma   90.00
#
_symmetry.space_group_name_H-M   'P 1'
#
loop_
_entity.id
_entity.type
_entity.pdbx_description
1 polymer ?
#
loop_
_entity_poly.entity_id
_entity_poly.type
_entity_poly.pdbx_seq_one_letter_code
_entity_poly.pdbx_strand_id
1 'polypeptide(L)'
;MDLPKQTIQKRKESESYAIVLYPLRKLGIFRNVTENDYGIDFEIELIQNGKVTGRNLKAQIKASDNLSVRKSERTEKGSYQYLCV
;
A
#
# COMPACT_ATOMS: atom_id res chain seq x y z
N MET A 1 -27.41 14.42 14.62
CA MET A 1 -26.29 14.35 13.67
C MET A 1 -25.86 12.90 13.62
N ASP A 2 -26.01 12.24 12.48
CA ASP A 2 -25.38 10.94 12.28
C ASP A 2 -23.90 11.15 11.96
N LEU A 3 -23.03 10.43 12.66
CA LEU A 3 -21.62 10.36 12.30
C LEU A 3 -21.49 9.68 10.93
N PRO A 4 -20.48 10.05 10.12
CA PRO A 4 -20.21 9.35 8.88
C PRO A 4 -19.96 7.87 9.16
N LYS A 5 -20.65 6.99 8.43
CA LYS A 5 -20.49 5.55 8.55
C LYS A 5 -19.28 5.10 7.74
N GLN A 6 -18.48 4.18 8.29
CA GLN A 6 -17.40 3.53 7.55
C GLN A 6 -18.01 2.70 6.41
N THR A 7 -17.52 2.90 5.19
CA THR A 7 -17.94 2.07 4.05
C THR A 7 -17.33 0.68 4.15
N ILE A 8 -18.01 -0.33 3.59
CA ILE A 8 -17.47 -1.70 3.51
C ILE A 8 -16.11 -1.70 2.81
N GLN A 9 -15.93 -0.84 1.80
CA GLN A 9 -14.68 -0.70 1.08
C GLN A 9 -13.54 -0.20 1.98
N LYS A 10 -13.72 0.89 2.73
CA LYS A 10 -12.67 1.40 3.65
C LYS A 10 -12.29 0.38 4.71
N ARG A 11 -13.27 -0.39 5.20
CA ARG A 11 -12.99 -1.50 6.12
C ARG A 11 -12.10 -2.57 5.47
N LYS A 12 -12.45 -3.02 4.27
CA LYS A 12 -11.65 -4.01 3.52
C LYS A 12 -10.26 -3.50 3.18
N GLU A 13 -10.10 -2.22 2.82
CA GLU A 13 -8.80 -1.60 2.56
C GLU A 13 -7.91 -1.61 3.81
N SER A 14 -8.49 -1.28 4.97
CA SER A 14 -7.78 -1.33 6.26
C SER A 14 -7.35 -2.76 6.62
N GLU A 15 -8.24 -3.74 6.42
CA GLU A 15 -7.94 -5.16 6.63
C GLU A 15 -6.81 -5.65 5.69
N SER A 16 -6.87 -5.32 4.39
CA SER A 16 -5.79 -5.63 3.42
C SER A 16 -4.47 -4.96 3.81
N TYR A 17 -4.48 -3.71 4.26
CA TYR A 17 -3.28 -3.02 4.73
C TYR A 17 -2.63 -3.72 5.92
N ALA A 18 -3.41 -4.21 6.89
CA ALA A 18 -2.88 -4.95 8.03
C ALA A 18 -2.16 -6.24 7.61
N ILE A 19 -2.71 -6.96 6.63
CA ILE A 19 -2.12 -8.19 6.08
C ILE A 19 -0.76 -7.89 5.42
N VAL A 20 -0.68 -6.82 4.64
CA VAL A 20 0.54 -6.42 3.92
C VAL A 20 1.59 -5.80 4.85
N LEU A 21 1.16 -5.07 5.87
CA LEU A 21 2.04 -4.43 6.84
C LEU A 21 2.86 -5.45 7.64
N TYR A 22 2.26 -6.58 8.03
CA TYR A 22 2.91 -7.60 8.85
C TYR A 22 4.21 -8.17 8.25
N PRO A 23 4.25 -8.66 6.99
CA PRO A 23 5.48 -9.13 6.35
C PRO A 23 6.43 -7.97 6.00
N LEU A 24 5.90 -6.86 5.50
CA LEU A 24 6.73 -5.76 4.97
C LEU A 24 7.40 -4.93 6.07
N ARG A 25 6.89 -4.94 7.31
CA ARG A 25 7.54 -4.32 8.48
C ARG A 25 8.98 -4.80 8.71
N LYS A 26 9.33 -5.99 8.22
CA LYS A 26 10.69 -6.53 8.31
C LYS A 26 11.65 -5.97 7.25
N LEU A 27 11.12 -5.38 6.17
CA LEU A 27 11.92 -4.88 5.04
C LEU A 27 12.37 -3.43 5.22
N GLY A 28 11.65 -2.64 6.02
CA GLY A 28 11.92 -1.22 6.10
C GLY A 28 10.98 -0.43 6.99
N ILE A 29 11.14 0.89 6.95
CA ILE A 29 10.34 1.85 7.71
C ILE A 29 9.19 2.32 6.82
N PHE A 30 7.97 2.22 7.34
CA PHE A 30 6.79 2.77 6.68
C PHE A 30 6.73 4.29 6.89
N ARG A 31 6.56 5.03 5.80
CA ARG A 31 6.43 6.49 5.78
C ARG A 31 5.23 6.92 4.94
N ASN A 32 4.76 8.14 5.19
CA ASN A 32 3.73 8.82 4.40
C ASN A 32 2.44 7.99 4.21
N VAL A 33 2.04 7.21 5.22
CA VAL A 33 0.81 6.41 5.17
C VAL A 33 -0.38 7.37 5.13
N THR A 34 -1.14 7.33 4.04
CA THR A 34 -2.29 8.20 3.81
C THR A 34 -3.48 7.36 3.35
N GLU A 35 -4.59 7.46 4.08
CA GLU A 35 -5.85 6.81 3.73
C GLU A 35 -6.72 7.80 2.96
N ASN A 36 -7.08 7.43 1.73
CA ASN A 36 -7.87 8.25 0.81
C ASN A 36 -9.12 7.49 0.38
N ASP A 37 -10.08 8.17 -0.27
CA ASP A 37 -11.28 7.52 -0.80
C ASP A 37 -10.99 6.49 -1.92
N TYR A 38 -9.75 6.44 -2.41
CA TYR A 38 -9.30 5.57 -3.49
C TYR A 38 -8.32 4.48 -3.04
N GLY A 39 -8.08 4.34 -1.73
CA GLY A 39 -7.17 3.36 -1.15
C GLY A 39 -6.16 3.94 -0.16
N ILE A 40 -5.23 3.08 0.27
CA ILE A 40 -4.17 3.41 1.23
C ILE A 40 -2.84 3.50 0.49
N ASP A 41 -2.26 4.70 0.47
CA ASP A 41 -0.95 4.98 -0.11
C ASP A 41 0.12 4.97 0.98
N PHE A 42 1.27 4.35 0.73
CA PHE A 42 2.40 4.37 1.66
C PHE A 42 3.74 4.21 0.96
N GLU A 43 4.79 4.62 1.67
CA GLU A 43 6.17 4.42 1.26
C GLU A 43 6.89 3.48 2.22
N ILE A 44 7.75 2.61 1.69
CA ILE A 44 8.66 1.79 2.48
C ILE A 44 10.08 2.23 2.18
N GLU A 45 10.76 2.77 3.17
CA GLU A 45 12.19 3.05 3.10
C GLU A 45 12.96 1.80 3.52
N LEU A 46 13.72 1.24 2.59
CA LEU A 46 14.41 -0.04 2.80
C LEU A 46 15.57 0.10 3.79
N ILE A 47 15.62 -0.84 4.74
CA ILE A 47 16.73 -0.98 5.69
C ILE A 47 17.61 -2.16 5.25
N GLN A 48 18.92 -1.93 5.17
CA GLN A 48 19.91 -2.98 4.96
C GLN A 48 20.99 -2.89 6.03
N ASN A 49 21.26 -3.99 6.73
CA ASN A 49 22.24 -4.05 7.83
C ASN A 49 22.05 -2.95 8.89
N GLY A 50 20.80 -2.65 9.25
CA GLY A 50 20.45 -1.62 10.23
C GLY A 50 20.63 -0.17 9.75
N LYS A 51 20.95 0.04 8.47
CA LYS A 51 21.08 1.36 7.85
C LYS A 51 19.97 1.61 6.85
N VAL A 52 19.43 2.81 6.86
CA VAL A 52 18.49 3.29 5.84
C VAL A 52 19.24 3.43 4.51
N THR A 53 18.74 2.79 3.47
CA THR A 53 19.38 2.74 2.15
C THR A 53 19.09 3.97 1.29
N GLY A 54 18.16 4.83 1.71
CA GLY A 54 17.63 5.95 0.92
C GLY A 54 16.79 5.51 -0.29
N ARG A 55 16.53 4.21 -0.43
CA ARG A 55 15.65 3.66 -1.47
C ARG A 55 14.25 3.54 -0.92
N ASN A 56 13.30 4.20 -1.58
CA ASN A 56 11.89 4.17 -1.21
C ASN A 56 11.10 3.36 -2.24
N LEU A 57 10.27 2.45 -1.75
CA LEU A 57 9.23 1.77 -2.52
C LEU A 57 7.90 2.47 -2.24
N LYS A 58 7.24 2.93 -3.30
CA LYS A 58 5.90 3.51 -3.22
C LYS A 58 4.88 2.43 -3.58
N ALA A 59 3.93 2.20 -2.70
CA ALA A 59 2.89 1.20 -2.87
C ALA A 59 1.52 1.77 -2.52
N GLN A 60 0.49 1.21 -3.15
CA GLN A 60 -0.90 1.59 -2.96
C GLN A 60 -1.73 0.31 -2.82
N ILE A 61 -2.57 0.25 -1.79
CA ILE A 61 -3.53 -0.84 -1.55
C ILE A 61 -4.92 -0.33 -1.89
N LYS A 62 -5.65 -1.14 -2.66
CA LYS A 62 -7.06 -0.91 -3.01
C LYS A 62 -7.84 -2.19 -2.78
N ALA A 63 -9.04 -2.08 -2.20
CA ALA A 63 -9.96 -3.20 -2.12
C ALA A 63 -10.99 -3.11 -3.27
N SER A 64 -11.24 -4.23 -3.93
CA SER A 64 -12.30 -4.39 -4.93
C SER A 64 -12.89 -5.78 -4.81
N ASP A 65 -14.21 -5.91 -4.93
CA ASP A 65 -14.87 -7.23 -4.97
C ASP A 65 -14.53 -8.00 -6.25
N ASN A 66 -14.12 -7.30 -7.32
CA ASN A 66 -13.63 -7.88 -8.56
C ASN A 66 -12.19 -7.41 -8.80
N LEU A 67 -11.21 -8.23 -8.42
CA LEU A 67 -9.80 -8.00 -8.69
C LEU A 67 -9.46 -8.55 -10.08
N SER A 68 -9.14 -7.65 -11.02
CA SER A 68 -8.48 -8.02 -12.27
C SER A 68 -7.03 -7.57 -12.21
N VAL A 69 -6.10 -8.52 -12.35
CA VAL A 69 -4.68 -8.20 -12.50
C VAL A 69 -4.52 -7.56 -13.87
N ARG A 70 -4.30 -6.25 -13.93
CA ARG A 70 -3.88 -5.60 -15.18
C ARG A 70 -2.55 -6.23 -15.59
N LYS A 71 -2.52 -6.92 -16.74
CA LYS A 71 -1.26 -7.32 -17.37
C LYS A 71 -0.45 -6.06 -17.66
N SER A 72 0.68 -5.94 -16.99
CA SER A 72 1.79 -5.00 -17.21
C SER A 72 1.73 -4.28 -18.56
N GLU A 73 1.39 -2.99 -18.55
CA GLU A 73 2.00 -2.07 -19.50
C GLU A 73 3.36 -1.71 -18.94
N ARG A 74 4.42 -2.00 -19.70
CA ARG A 74 5.80 -1.72 -19.36
C ARG A 74 6.02 -0.21 -19.33
N THR A 75 5.85 0.43 -18.17
CA THR A 75 6.27 1.81 -17.98
C THR A 75 7.76 1.84 -17.67
N GLU A 76 8.53 2.31 -18.64
CA GLU A 76 9.94 2.63 -18.46
C GLU A 76 10.09 3.78 -17.45
N LYS A 77 11.03 3.59 -16.50
CA LYS A 77 11.50 4.53 -15.46
C LYS A 77 10.62 4.64 -14.20
N GLY A 78 11.04 3.89 -13.18
CA GLY A 78 10.55 3.94 -11.81
C GLY A 78 9.83 2.65 -11.46
N SER A 79 10.47 1.79 -10.67
CA SER A 79 9.90 0.52 -10.21
C SER A 79 8.77 0.79 -9.20
N TYR A 80 7.59 1.15 -9.70
CA TYR A 80 6.34 1.22 -8.95
C TYR A 80 5.67 -0.13 -9.02
N GLN A 81 5.80 -0.92 -7.96
CA GLN A 81 5.15 -2.22 -7.85
C GLN A 81 3.81 -2.01 -7.14
N TYR A 82 2.73 -1.88 -7.92
CA TYR A 82 1.38 -1.80 -7.39
C TYR A 82 0.97 -3.19 -6.89
N LEU A 83 0.93 -3.37 -5.57
CA LEU A 83 0.45 -4.60 -4.95
C LEU A 83 -1.05 -4.44 -4.63
N CYS A 84 -1.89 -4.98 -5.51
CA CYS A 84 -3.32 -5.11 -5.25
C CYS A 84 -3.54 -6.46 -4.53
N VAL A 85 -3.95 -6.45 -3.26
CA VAL A 85 -4.30 -7.64 -2.47
C VAL A 85 -5.76 -7.56 -2.07
#